data_AF-A0A8A4TKT7-F1
#
_entry.id   AF-A0A8A4TKT7-F1
#
_cell.length_a   1.000
_cell.length_b   1.000
_cell.length_c   1.000
_cell.angle_alpha   90.00
_cell.angle_beta   90.00
_cell.angle_gamma   90.00
#
_symmetry.space_group_name_H-M   'P 1'
#
loop_
_entity.id
_entity.type
_entity.pdbx_description
1 polymer ?
#
loop_
_entity_poly.entity_id
_entity_poly.type
_entity_poly.pdbx_seq_one_letter_code
_entity_poly.pdbx_strand_id
1 'polypeptide(L)'
;MFPSATEVRHGYTELGQLQSFAVGNASITYGYDLVGNLTNRTALSYHTGNATLAVGAHAAGYSQGNPFHRDGGYTYDVQGRLTDTPNHQVQYNRAGQVSRITASRRVNGNRSGSGEQFFLYDAFGQRVAAVREDTESVTYSIRHADGRIITEEDFALGTNDALKQRRQYITLQGKAIYLEKEDFESGQPVRKEKTHFFRDRLGNPVVTWDGETNEAMTSAYEPYGQPFIAEARHKGAHGFTGHDEDPNGLIYMKARFYDPVAGCFTQPDPGRDFNPYQPNSYNLYSYTHQNPANAVDPDGQALETVWDVANIGIGVASFVHNAREGNWLDATIDAGGVVVDTLAAAVPVVPGGAGTAIKVSRAGKMVVNAATKADKANDLRKAANTLDNAGDTAKALDKVDDAAGAAKRAGSAGGNRAGKRHTKGAIHEAKKRNAAKNNGTVKCENCGVETTPATRRTKGSTVNPREGQGDHIFPRSKGGNGATIEDQSNIDIKCAGCNNTKSDKITQ
;
A
#
# COMPACT_ATOMS: atom_id res chain seq x y z
N MET A 1 1.35 -11.73 -25.42
CA MET A 1 -0.03 -11.42 -24.98
C MET A 1 -0.65 -12.73 -24.50
N PHE A 2 -0.91 -12.87 -23.21
CA PHE A 2 -1.45 -14.13 -22.66
C PHE A 2 -2.97 -14.15 -22.87
N PRO A 3 -3.54 -15.25 -23.41
CA PRO A 3 -4.98 -15.34 -23.65
C PRO A 3 -5.79 -15.25 -22.34
N SER A 4 -7.04 -14.80 -22.45
CA SER A 4 -7.98 -14.55 -21.36
C SER A 4 -8.49 -15.84 -20.70
N ALA A 5 -7.60 -16.62 -20.11
CA ALA A 5 -7.84 -17.70 -19.13
C ALA A 5 -6.49 -18.32 -18.66
N THR A 6 -5.41 -17.54 -18.68
CA THR A 6 -4.09 -18.07 -18.37
C THR A 6 -3.90 -18.09 -16.85
N GLU A 7 -3.83 -19.28 -16.25
CA GLU A 7 -3.55 -19.45 -14.83
C GLU A 7 -2.20 -18.82 -14.47
N VAL A 8 -2.21 -17.99 -13.41
CA VAL A 8 -1.01 -17.42 -12.82
C VAL A 8 -0.70 -18.17 -11.52
N ARG A 9 0.48 -18.77 -11.44
CA ARG A 9 0.94 -19.54 -10.27
C ARG A 9 2.16 -18.88 -9.65
N HIS A 10 2.21 -18.87 -8.32
CA HIS A 10 3.33 -18.36 -7.55
C HIS A 10 3.83 -19.47 -6.62
N GLY A 11 5.14 -19.65 -6.54
CA GLY A 11 5.80 -20.48 -5.53
C GLY A 11 6.59 -19.62 -4.56
N TYR A 12 6.65 -20.03 -3.30
CA TYR A 12 7.32 -19.28 -2.22
C TYR A 12 8.32 -20.17 -1.47
N THR A 13 9.37 -19.56 -0.94
CA THR A 13 10.28 -20.19 0.02
C THR A 13 9.59 -20.36 1.38
N GLU A 14 10.19 -21.13 2.29
CA GLU A 14 9.70 -21.27 3.67
C GLU A 14 9.65 -19.93 4.43
N LEU A 15 10.49 -18.96 4.03
CA LEU A 15 10.50 -17.60 4.57
C LEU A 15 9.49 -16.66 3.88
N GLY A 16 8.62 -17.20 3.01
CA GLY A 16 7.58 -16.43 2.32
C GLY A 16 8.07 -15.56 1.15
N GLN A 17 9.31 -15.76 0.70
CA GLN A 17 9.88 -15.01 -0.44
C GLN A 17 9.42 -15.63 -1.77
N LEU A 18 9.13 -14.82 -2.78
CA LEU A 18 8.66 -15.29 -4.06
C LEU A 18 9.75 -16.09 -4.78
N GLN A 19 9.61 -17.41 -4.90
CA GLN A 19 10.60 -18.29 -5.53
C GLN A 19 10.32 -18.54 -7.02
N SER A 20 9.04 -18.53 -7.42
CA SER A 20 8.67 -18.71 -8.82
C SER A 20 7.39 -17.95 -9.17
N PHE A 21 7.34 -17.48 -10.41
CA PHE A 21 6.17 -16.89 -11.03
C PHE A 21 5.95 -17.59 -12.37
N ALA A 22 4.75 -18.10 -12.60
CA ALA A 22 4.39 -18.74 -13.85
C ALA A 22 3.07 -18.16 -14.39
N VAL A 23 3.04 -17.92 -15.69
CA VAL A 23 1.86 -17.50 -16.43
C VAL A 23 1.72 -18.42 -17.65
N GLY A 24 0.78 -19.35 -17.58
CA GLY A 24 0.62 -20.39 -18.59
C GLY A 24 1.81 -21.35 -18.59
N ASN A 25 2.49 -21.47 -19.72
CA ASN A 25 3.73 -22.25 -19.85
C ASN A 25 5.00 -21.37 -19.79
N ALA A 26 4.87 -20.08 -19.48
CA ALA A 26 6.00 -19.20 -19.22
C ALA A 26 6.30 -19.10 -17.72
N SER A 27 7.57 -19.04 -17.33
CA SER A 27 7.94 -18.84 -15.93
C SER A 27 9.19 -17.99 -15.71
N ILE A 28 9.29 -17.43 -14.52
CA ILE A 28 10.46 -16.77 -13.92
C ILE A 28 10.74 -17.49 -12.59
N THR A 29 12.02 -17.76 -12.31
CA THR A 29 12.48 -18.21 -10.99
C THR A 29 13.38 -17.18 -10.34
N TYR A 30 13.34 -17.15 -9.01
CA TYR A 30 14.07 -16.20 -8.18
C TYR A 30 14.89 -16.97 -7.15
N GLY A 31 16.13 -16.53 -6.95
CA GLY A 31 17.05 -17.04 -5.94
C GLY A 31 17.39 -15.96 -4.92
N TYR A 32 17.51 -16.34 -3.65
CA TYR A 32 17.87 -15.44 -2.56
C TYR A 32 19.06 -15.98 -1.77
N ASP A 33 19.86 -15.09 -1.17
CA ASP A 33 20.80 -15.48 -0.13
C ASP A 33 20.13 -15.52 1.26
N LEU A 34 20.91 -15.88 2.30
CA LEU A 34 20.42 -16.08 3.67
C LEU A 34 19.82 -14.83 4.32
N VAL A 35 20.18 -13.64 3.85
CA VAL A 35 19.66 -12.37 4.38
C VAL A 35 18.62 -11.75 3.46
N GLY A 36 18.20 -12.48 2.41
CA GLY A 36 17.11 -12.10 1.53
C GLY A 36 17.49 -11.14 0.42
N ASN A 37 18.77 -11.08 0.00
CA ASN A 37 19.13 -10.41 -1.24
C ASN A 37 18.70 -11.25 -2.43
N LEU A 38 18.07 -10.64 -3.44
CA LEU A 38 17.78 -11.31 -4.71
C LEU A 38 19.11 -11.53 -5.45
N THR A 39 19.52 -12.80 -5.58
CA THR A 39 20.81 -13.20 -6.17
C THR A 39 20.68 -13.71 -7.60
N ASN A 40 19.47 -14.14 -8.00
CA ASN A 40 19.20 -14.63 -9.34
C ASN A 40 17.76 -14.34 -9.74
N ARG A 41 17.55 -13.91 -10.98
CA ARG A 41 16.24 -13.85 -11.64
C ARG A 41 16.38 -14.36 -13.07
N THR A 42 15.68 -15.44 -13.43
CA THR A 42 15.71 -15.93 -14.81
C THR A 42 14.94 -15.01 -15.75
N ALA A 43 15.29 -15.02 -17.04
CA ALA A 43 14.44 -14.43 -18.06
C ALA A 43 13.07 -15.13 -18.09
N LEU A 44 12.00 -14.39 -18.40
CA LEU A 44 10.71 -15.00 -18.71
C LEU A 44 10.87 -15.93 -19.91
N SER A 45 10.62 -17.22 -19.69
CA SER A 45 10.88 -18.25 -20.70
C SER A 45 9.67 -19.16 -20.89
N TYR A 46 9.32 -19.47 -22.15
CA TYR A 46 8.34 -20.50 -22.47
C TYR A 46 8.98 -21.88 -22.41
N HIS A 47 8.27 -22.82 -21.80
CA HIS A 47 8.65 -24.23 -21.80
C HIS A 47 7.75 -25.01 -22.76
N THR A 48 8.36 -25.65 -23.76
CA THR A 48 7.69 -26.56 -24.70
C THR A 48 8.50 -27.84 -24.82
N GLY A 49 8.07 -28.89 -24.11
CA GLY A 49 8.81 -30.16 -24.06
C GLY A 49 10.19 -29.96 -23.42
N ASN A 50 11.25 -30.34 -24.13
CA ASN A 50 12.65 -30.21 -23.67
C ASN A 50 13.31 -28.87 -24.07
N ALA A 51 12.58 -27.94 -24.67
CA ALA A 51 13.11 -26.65 -25.12
C ALA A 51 12.61 -25.49 -24.23
N THR A 52 13.54 -24.65 -23.80
CA THR A 52 13.28 -23.38 -23.12
C THR A 52 13.61 -22.23 -24.07
N LEU A 53 12.63 -21.39 -24.37
CA LEU A 53 12.79 -20.22 -25.24
C LEU A 53 12.55 -18.94 -24.42
N ALA A 54 13.59 -18.11 -24.30
CA ALA A 54 13.48 -16.79 -23.68
C ALA A 54 12.65 -15.84 -24.56
N VAL A 55 11.81 -15.00 -23.93
CA VAL A 55 10.84 -14.15 -24.63
C VAL A 55 11.20 -12.67 -24.50
N GLY A 56 11.35 -12.00 -25.65
CA GLY A 56 11.34 -10.53 -25.75
C GLY A 56 12.56 -9.80 -25.16
N ALA A 57 12.40 -8.50 -24.91
CA ALA A 57 13.43 -7.57 -24.39
C ALA A 57 13.95 -7.94 -22.98
N HIS A 58 13.47 -9.04 -22.40
CA HIS A 58 13.82 -9.59 -21.09
C HIS A 58 14.81 -10.76 -21.21
N ALA A 59 15.52 -10.88 -22.35
CA ALA A 59 16.47 -11.94 -22.68
C ALA A 59 17.75 -11.98 -21.83
N ALA A 60 17.95 -11.04 -20.90
CA ALA A 60 19.02 -11.13 -19.91
C ALA A 60 18.44 -11.71 -18.63
N GLY A 61 18.61 -13.02 -18.41
CA GLY A 61 18.60 -13.54 -17.05
C GLY A 61 19.58 -12.72 -16.22
N TYR A 62 19.15 -12.23 -15.06
CA TYR A 62 20.01 -11.50 -14.16
C TYR A 62 20.91 -12.51 -13.44
N SER A 63 22.04 -12.84 -14.07
CA SER A 63 23.14 -13.58 -13.44
C SER A 63 24.28 -12.68 -12.99
N GLN A 64 24.14 -11.35 -13.12
CA GLN A 64 25.18 -10.40 -12.75
C GLN A 64 24.80 -9.62 -11.51
N GLY A 65 25.29 -10.13 -10.39
CA GLY A 65 25.56 -9.35 -9.18
C GLY A 65 24.33 -9.09 -8.35
N ASN A 66 24.27 -9.74 -7.19
CA ASN A 66 23.71 -9.10 -6.01
C ASN A 66 24.08 -7.59 -6.04
N PRO A 67 23.17 -6.65 -5.76
CA PRO A 67 23.53 -5.24 -5.57
C PRO A 67 24.73 -5.08 -4.61
N PHE A 68 24.94 -6.01 -3.68
CA PHE A 68 26.09 -6.06 -2.77
C PHE A 68 27.36 -6.74 -3.30
N HIS A 69 27.35 -7.29 -4.51
CA HIS A 69 28.55 -7.79 -5.19
C HIS A 69 29.11 -6.70 -6.11
N ARG A 70 30.30 -6.21 -5.75
CA ARG A 70 31.08 -5.18 -6.46
C ARG A 70 31.30 -5.47 -7.95
N ASP A 71 31.17 -6.73 -8.36
CA ASP A 71 31.40 -7.20 -9.73
C ASP A 71 30.22 -6.93 -10.68
N GLY A 72 29.04 -6.54 -10.17
CA GLY A 72 27.83 -6.24 -10.95
C GLY A 72 27.73 -4.80 -11.47
N GLY A 73 28.74 -3.95 -11.20
CA GLY A 73 28.70 -2.53 -11.58
C GLY A 73 27.80 -1.65 -10.70
N TYR A 74 27.42 -2.14 -9.52
CA TYR A 74 26.70 -1.37 -8.50
C TYR A 74 27.69 -0.82 -7.46
N THR A 75 27.55 0.47 -7.12
CA THR A 75 28.40 1.14 -6.12
C THR A 75 27.54 1.92 -5.12
N TYR A 76 28.06 2.13 -3.91
CA TYR A 76 27.36 2.82 -2.84
C TYR A 76 28.25 3.83 -2.14
N ASP A 77 27.63 4.86 -1.57
CA ASP A 77 28.30 5.75 -0.64
C ASP A 77 28.41 5.14 0.78
N VAL A 78 29.06 5.88 1.69
CA VAL A 78 29.31 5.43 3.07
C VAL A 78 28.03 5.28 3.91
N GLN A 79 26.91 5.82 3.46
CA GLN A 79 25.59 5.65 4.08
C GLN A 79 24.82 4.47 3.46
N GLY A 80 25.43 3.75 2.51
CA GLY A 80 24.81 2.63 1.80
C GLY A 80 23.85 3.07 0.70
N ARG A 81 23.88 4.32 0.24
CA ARG A 81 22.99 4.76 -0.85
C ARG A 81 23.65 4.50 -2.20
N LEU A 82 22.89 4.00 -3.15
CA LEU A 82 23.36 3.59 -4.47
C LEU A 82 23.88 4.80 -5.26
N THR A 83 25.11 4.77 -5.72
CA THR A 83 25.74 5.86 -6.49
C THR A 83 25.88 5.54 -7.98
N ASP A 84 26.16 4.29 -8.34
CA ASP A 84 26.23 3.84 -9.73
C ASP A 84 25.54 2.49 -9.89
N THR A 85 24.92 2.28 -11.04
CA THR A 85 24.48 1.00 -11.60
C THR A 85 25.03 0.88 -13.02
N PRO A 86 24.92 -0.29 -13.68
CA PRO A 86 25.21 -0.40 -15.11
C PRO A 86 24.42 0.60 -16.00
N ASN A 87 23.27 1.08 -15.52
CA ASN A 87 22.34 1.91 -16.29
C ASN A 87 22.24 3.36 -15.80
N HIS A 88 22.62 3.66 -14.56
CA HIS A 88 22.37 4.96 -13.92
C HIS A 88 23.52 5.40 -13.02
N GLN A 89 23.72 6.70 -12.92
CA GLN A 89 24.40 7.34 -11.79
C GLN A 89 23.37 8.09 -10.97
N VAL A 90 23.44 7.97 -9.65
CA VAL A 90 22.46 8.53 -8.72
C VAL A 90 23.17 9.41 -7.69
N GLN A 91 22.67 10.62 -7.49
CA GLN A 91 23.21 11.57 -6.52
C GLN A 91 22.15 11.94 -5.50
N TYR A 92 22.58 12.21 -4.27
CA TYR A 92 21.71 12.54 -3.15
C TYR A 92 22.00 13.93 -2.60
N ASN A 93 20.95 14.61 -2.15
CA ASN A 93 21.09 15.83 -1.37
C ASN A 93 21.51 15.53 0.08
N ARG A 94 21.72 16.59 0.87
CA ARG A 94 22.12 16.49 2.28
C ARG A 94 21.07 15.82 3.18
N ALA A 95 19.79 15.87 2.79
CA ALA A 95 18.70 15.18 3.48
C ALA A 95 18.60 13.69 3.09
N GLY A 96 19.44 13.23 2.16
CA GLY A 96 19.47 11.86 1.69
C GLY A 96 18.42 11.51 0.65
N GLN A 97 17.83 12.50 -0.03
CA GLN A 97 16.89 12.26 -1.12
C GLN A 97 17.63 12.28 -2.45
N VAL A 98 17.17 11.49 -3.44
CA VAL A 98 17.76 11.47 -4.78
C VAL A 98 17.58 12.84 -5.43
N SER A 99 18.66 13.58 -5.64
CA SER A 99 18.63 14.90 -6.27
C SER A 99 18.85 14.86 -7.77
N ARG A 100 19.56 13.83 -8.27
CA ARG A 100 19.88 13.70 -9.69
C ARG A 100 20.02 12.23 -10.10
N ILE A 101 19.50 11.90 -11.27
CA ILE A 101 19.75 10.63 -11.97
C ILE A 101 20.29 10.96 -13.36
N THR A 102 21.40 10.31 -13.72
CA THR A 102 22.02 10.41 -15.05
C THR A 102 22.02 9.02 -15.68
N ALA A 103 21.52 8.87 -16.91
CA ALA A 103 21.61 7.61 -17.63
C ALA A 103 23.07 7.30 -18.00
N SER A 104 23.57 6.12 -17.63
CA SER A 104 24.96 5.69 -17.86
C SER A 104 25.18 5.08 -19.25
N ARG A 105 24.11 4.75 -20.00
CA ARG A 105 24.24 4.03 -21.27
C ARG A 105 24.79 4.92 -22.40
N ARG A 106 26.09 4.79 -22.65
CA ARG A 106 26.72 5.17 -23.93
C ARG A 106 26.58 4.01 -24.91
N VAL A 107 25.82 4.20 -25.99
CA VAL A 107 25.86 3.27 -27.14
C VAL A 107 26.72 3.94 -28.22
N ASN A 108 27.87 3.34 -28.57
CA ASN A 108 28.78 3.84 -29.60
C ASN A 108 29.17 5.33 -29.49
N GLY A 109 29.44 5.81 -28.27
CA GLY A 109 29.81 7.21 -28.03
C GLY A 109 28.66 8.22 -28.13
N ASN A 110 27.45 7.79 -28.50
CA ASN A 110 26.24 8.60 -28.46
C ASN A 110 25.44 8.34 -27.17
N ARG A 111 24.98 9.43 -26.54
CA ARG A 111 23.97 9.37 -25.47
C ARG A 111 22.69 8.80 -26.08
N SER A 112 22.26 7.63 -25.61
CA SER A 112 20.97 7.07 -25.97
C SER A 112 20.29 6.67 -24.68
N GLY A 113 19.55 7.62 -24.10
CA GLY A 113 18.90 7.52 -22.79
C GLY A 113 18.30 8.87 -22.43
N SER A 114 17.23 8.86 -21.62
CA SER A 114 16.65 10.06 -21.03
C SER A 114 17.78 10.90 -20.43
N GLY A 115 17.84 12.19 -20.80
CA GLY A 115 18.88 13.13 -20.33
C GLY A 115 18.93 13.22 -18.81
N GLU A 116 19.75 14.12 -18.28
CA GLU A 116 19.82 14.25 -16.82
C GLU A 116 18.47 14.64 -16.23
N GLN A 117 18.14 14.00 -15.11
CA GLN A 117 16.93 14.27 -14.36
C GLN A 117 17.29 14.81 -12.99
N PHE A 118 16.65 15.91 -12.59
CA PHE A 118 16.83 16.54 -11.30
C PHE A 118 15.52 16.56 -10.53
N PHE A 119 15.59 16.37 -9.22
CA PHE A 119 14.39 16.26 -8.40
C PHE A 119 14.40 17.27 -7.26
N LEU A 120 13.25 17.90 -7.05
CA LEU A 120 13.01 18.86 -5.98
C LEU A 120 11.95 18.31 -5.03
N TYR A 121 12.15 18.57 -3.75
CA TYR A 121 11.32 18.05 -2.67
C TYR A 121 10.85 19.18 -1.77
N ASP A 122 9.67 19.01 -1.18
CA ASP A 122 9.21 19.88 -0.11
C ASP A 122 9.87 19.55 1.24
N ALA A 123 9.53 20.31 2.28
CA ALA A 123 10.05 20.13 3.62
C ALA A 123 9.61 18.81 4.31
N PHE A 124 8.59 18.13 3.78
CA PHE A 124 8.12 16.83 4.28
C PHE A 124 8.77 15.66 3.53
N GLY A 125 9.65 15.97 2.58
CA GLY A 125 10.41 14.99 1.84
C GLY A 125 9.73 14.47 0.58
N GLN A 126 8.62 15.07 0.16
CA GLN A 126 7.83 14.64 -0.98
C GLN A 126 8.28 15.36 -2.26
N ARG A 127 8.41 14.60 -3.36
CA ARG A 127 8.82 15.17 -4.65
C ARG A 127 7.74 16.09 -5.21
N VAL A 128 8.13 17.35 -5.42
CA VAL A 128 7.27 18.41 -5.97
C VAL A 128 7.62 18.75 -7.41
N ALA A 129 8.85 18.48 -7.86
CA ALA A 129 9.22 18.68 -9.25
C ALA A 129 10.28 17.69 -9.76
N ALA A 130 10.23 17.43 -11.06
CA ALA A 130 11.24 16.72 -11.82
C ALA A 130 11.63 17.54 -13.05
N VAL A 131 12.92 17.91 -13.15
CA VAL A 131 13.49 18.59 -14.31
C VAL A 131 14.10 17.56 -15.23
N ARG A 132 13.84 17.66 -16.53
CA ARG A 132 14.30 16.75 -17.56
C ARG A 132 15.07 17.52 -18.63
N GLU A 133 16.36 17.20 -18.79
CA GLU A 133 17.25 17.86 -19.74
C GLU A 133 16.89 17.51 -21.21
N ASP A 134 16.54 16.26 -21.49
CA ASP A 134 16.26 15.77 -22.84
C ASP A 134 15.05 16.41 -23.52
N THR A 135 14.03 16.70 -22.74
CA THR A 135 12.77 17.31 -23.17
C THR A 135 12.72 18.80 -22.88
N GLU A 136 13.80 19.33 -22.29
CA GLU A 136 13.91 20.70 -21.77
C GLU A 136 12.61 21.09 -21.06
N SER A 137 12.25 20.29 -20.04
CA SER A 137 10.99 20.43 -19.34
C SER A 137 11.14 20.31 -17.83
N VAL A 138 10.22 20.96 -17.11
CA VAL A 138 10.01 20.73 -15.69
C VAL A 138 8.59 20.26 -15.48
N THR A 139 8.45 19.14 -14.80
CA THR A 139 7.16 18.61 -14.35
C THR A 139 6.97 18.99 -12.89
N TYR A 140 5.93 19.76 -12.59
CA TYR A 140 5.47 19.99 -11.22
C TYR A 140 4.39 18.98 -10.87
N SER A 141 4.53 18.29 -9.74
CA SER A 141 3.53 17.34 -9.24
C SER A 141 2.81 17.94 -8.04
N ILE A 142 1.54 18.30 -8.25
CA ILE A 142 0.63 18.74 -7.18
C ILE A 142 0.04 17.48 -6.55
N ARG A 143 0.22 17.37 -5.23
CA ARG A 143 -0.20 16.20 -4.46
C ARG A 143 -1.23 16.59 -3.42
N HIS A 144 -2.12 15.66 -3.12
CA HIS A 144 -3.03 15.76 -1.99
C HIS A 144 -2.25 15.50 -0.68
N ALA A 145 -2.86 15.79 0.47
CA ALA A 145 -2.22 15.67 1.79
C ALA A 145 -1.76 14.24 2.16
N ASP A 146 -2.24 13.21 1.47
CA ASP A 146 -1.83 11.81 1.60
C ASP A 146 -0.70 11.42 0.60
N GLY A 147 -0.16 12.39 -0.14
CA GLY A 147 0.95 12.27 -1.06
C GLY A 147 0.63 11.70 -2.45
N ARG A 148 -0.64 11.36 -2.72
CA ARG A 148 -1.07 10.98 -4.07
C ARG A 148 -1.04 12.19 -5.01
N ILE A 149 -0.63 11.98 -6.25
CA ILE A 149 -0.71 13.01 -7.29
C ILE A 149 -2.17 13.26 -7.65
N ILE A 150 -2.52 14.54 -7.75
CA ILE A 150 -3.82 15.02 -8.23
C ILE A 150 -3.66 15.78 -9.55
N THR A 151 -2.53 16.44 -9.74
CA THR A 151 -2.24 17.15 -10.99
C THR A 151 -0.75 17.14 -11.25
N GLU A 152 -0.37 16.98 -12.51
CA GLU A 152 0.96 17.30 -12.98
C GLU A 152 0.90 18.33 -14.10
N GLU A 153 1.88 19.23 -14.10
CA GLU A 153 2.02 20.26 -15.13
C GLU A 153 3.44 20.25 -15.65
N ASP A 154 3.58 20.03 -16.96
CA ASP A 154 4.85 20.06 -17.66
C ASP A 154 5.03 21.43 -18.31
N PHE A 155 6.08 22.14 -17.92
CA PHE A 155 6.47 23.42 -18.49
C PHE A 155 7.71 23.28 -19.35
N ALA A 156 7.80 24.07 -20.41
CA ALA A 156 9.04 24.27 -21.14
C ALA A 156 10.08 24.96 -20.24
N LEU A 157 11.35 24.56 -20.32
CA LEU A 157 12.45 25.35 -19.78
C LEU A 157 12.86 26.42 -20.80
N GLY A 158 12.87 27.70 -20.42
CA GLY A 158 13.38 28.78 -21.29
C GLY A 158 12.51 30.03 -21.31
N THR A 159 12.71 30.91 -22.29
CA THR A 159 12.29 32.32 -22.27
C THR A 159 10.80 32.60 -22.03
N ASN A 160 9.92 31.62 -22.25
CA ASN A 160 8.47 31.79 -22.11
C ASN A 160 7.83 30.91 -21.04
N ASP A 161 8.59 30.03 -20.37
CA ASP A 161 8.13 29.05 -19.35
C ASP A 161 6.68 28.57 -19.59
N ALA A 162 6.40 28.17 -20.83
CA ALA A 162 5.04 27.91 -21.27
C ALA A 162 4.59 26.53 -20.77
N LEU A 163 3.35 26.46 -20.25
CA LEU A 163 2.70 25.19 -19.98
C LEU A 163 2.57 24.42 -21.31
N LYS A 164 3.13 23.20 -21.34
CA LYS A 164 3.06 22.28 -22.48
C LYS A 164 1.95 21.25 -22.29
N GLN A 165 1.82 20.73 -21.06
CA GLN A 165 0.87 19.67 -20.76
C GLN A 165 0.36 19.76 -19.33
N ARG A 166 -0.92 19.48 -19.13
CA ARG A 166 -1.52 19.27 -17.80
C ARG A 166 -2.14 17.88 -17.74
N ARG A 167 -1.90 17.15 -16.66
CA ARG A 167 -2.47 15.84 -16.36
C ARG A 167 -3.23 15.92 -15.05
N GLN A 168 -4.54 15.66 -15.06
CA GLN A 168 -5.39 15.68 -13.87
C GLN A 168 -5.91 14.29 -13.54
N TYR A 169 -5.72 13.86 -12.31
CA TYR A 169 -6.00 12.51 -11.86
C TYR A 169 -7.23 12.46 -10.95
N ILE A 170 -8.21 11.64 -11.32
CA ILE A 170 -9.32 11.28 -10.45
C ILE A 170 -9.01 9.91 -9.85
N THR A 171 -8.97 9.87 -8.52
CA THR A 171 -8.61 8.65 -7.77
C THR A 171 -9.78 8.12 -6.96
N LEU A 172 -9.89 6.80 -6.86
CA LEU A 172 -10.77 6.10 -5.93
C LEU A 172 -9.90 5.22 -5.02
N GLN A 173 -10.11 5.28 -3.70
CA GLN A 173 -9.32 4.54 -2.71
C GLN A 173 -7.78 4.72 -2.89
N GLY A 174 -7.35 5.93 -3.23
CA GLY A 174 -5.92 6.25 -3.43
C GLY A 174 -5.35 5.86 -4.79
N LYS A 175 -6.09 5.14 -5.65
CA LYS A 175 -5.64 4.71 -6.98
C LYS A 175 -6.29 5.55 -8.07
N ALA A 176 -5.51 6.01 -9.06
CA ALA A 176 -6.05 6.76 -10.21
C ALA A 176 -6.92 5.85 -11.10
N ILE A 177 -8.18 6.24 -11.31
CA ILE A 177 -9.14 5.52 -12.17
C ILE A 177 -9.39 6.28 -13.49
N TYR A 178 -9.06 7.56 -13.52
CA TYR A 178 -9.23 8.42 -14.68
C TYR A 178 -8.13 9.49 -14.72
N LEU A 179 -7.64 9.76 -15.91
CA LEU A 179 -6.72 10.83 -16.26
C LEU A 179 -7.35 11.68 -17.35
N GLU A 180 -7.33 12.99 -17.14
CA GLU A 180 -7.57 13.98 -18.18
C GLU A 180 -6.25 14.66 -18.52
N LYS A 181 -5.83 14.56 -19.77
CA LYS A 181 -4.60 15.18 -20.27
C LYS A 181 -4.97 16.30 -21.24
N GLU A 182 -4.41 17.48 -21.01
CA GLU A 182 -4.55 18.65 -21.87
C GLU A 182 -3.18 19.07 -22.40
N ASP A 183 -3.04 19.17 -23.72
CA ASP A 183 -1.85 19.74 -24.37
C ASP A 183 -2.10 21.21 -24.70
N PHE A 184 -1.07 22.04 -24.54
CA PHE A 184 -1.15 23.50 -24.67
C PHE A 184 -0.17 24.02 -25.72
N GLU A 185 -0.62 24.99 -26.51
CA GLU A 185 0.21 25.79 -27.40
C GLU A 185 -0.07 27.27 -27.16
N SER A 186 0.99 28.07 -26.99
CA SER A 186 0.87 29.51 -26.72
C SER A 186 -0.08 29.85 -25.54
N GLY A 187 -0.10 28.99 -24.52
CA GLY A 187 -0.92 29.14 -23.32
C GLY A 187 -2.40 28.80 -23.49
N GLN A 188 -2.81 28.28 -24.65
CA GLN A 188 -4.18 27.83 -24.91
C GLN A 188 -4.25 26.30 -25.03
N PRO A 189 -5.29 25.64 -24.48
CA PRO A 189 -5.46 24.20 -24.66
C PRO A 189 -5.82 23.90 -26.11
N VAL A 190 -5.05 23.02 -26.75
CA VAL A 190 -5.24 22.63 -28.16
C VAL A 190 -5.76 21.21 -28.32
N ARG A 191 -5.49 20.33 -27.35
CA ARG A 191 -5.93 18.94 -27.35
C ARG A 191 -6.29 18.49 -25.95
N LYS A 192 -7.33 17.66 -25.87
CA LYS A 192 -7.78 17.03 -24.64
C LYS A 192 -7.93 15.53 -24.88
N GLU A 193 -7.34 14.73 -24.01
CA GLU A 193 -7.40 13.27 -24.03
C GLU A 193 -7.95 12.78 -22.70
N LYS A 194 -8.76 11.73 -22.76
CA LYS A 194 -9.35 11.08 -21.58
C LYS A 194 -8.86 9.65 -21.51
N THR A 195 -8.43 9.23 -20.34
CA THR A 195 -7.90 7.89 -20.15
C THR A 195 -8.48 7.27 -18.89
N HIS A 196 -9.07 6.09 -19.02
CA HIS A 196 -9.60 5.31 -17.90
C HIS A 196 -8.65 4.16 -17.56
N PHE A 197 -8.43 3.92 -16.27
CA PHE A 197 -7.55 2.87 -15.78
C PHE A 197 -8.34 1.79 -15.04
N PHE A 198 -8.11 0.54 -15.42
CA PHE A 198 -8.53 -0.64 -14.67
C PHE A 198 -7.29 -1.29 -14.07
N ARG A 199 -7.31 -1.46 -12.76
CA ARG A 199 -6.14 -1.89 -11.99
C ARG A 199 -6.36 -3.24 -11.34
N ASP A 200 -5.27 -3.96 -11.10
CA ASP A 200 -5.29 -5.19 -10.31
C ASP A 200 -5.35 -4.90 -8.80
N ARG A 201 -5.34 -5.98 -8.00
CA ARG A 201 -5.34 -5.92 -6.53
C ARG A 201 -4.19 -5.08 -5.98
N LEU A 202 -3.01 -5.16 -6.58
CA LEU A 202 -1.82 -4.42 -6.14
C LEU A 202 -1.85 -2.96 -6.61
N GLY A 203 -2.64 -2.65 -7.64
CA GLY A 203 -2.77 -1.30 -8.19
C GLY A 203 -2.07 -1.10 -9.54
N ASN A 204 -1.52 -2.15 -10.13
CA ASN A 204 -0.93 -2.08 -11.48
C ASN A 204 -2.03 -1.77 -12.51
N PRO A 205 -1.81 -0.87 -13.48
CA PRO A 205 -2.74 -0.67 -14.58
C PRO A 205 -2.73 -1.92 -15.48
N VAL A 206 -3.84 -2.65 -15.52
CA VAL A 206 -4.01 -3.84 -16.37
C VAL A 206 -4.67 -3.48 -17.69
N VAL A 207 -5.64 -2.57 -17.67
CA VAL A 207 -6.26 -2.04 -18.89
C VAL A 207 -6.28 -0.53 -18.82
N THR A 208 -5.81 0.09 -19.90
CA THR A 208 -5.90 1.52 -20.13
C THR A 208 -6.82 1.74 -21.32
N TRP A 209 -7.92 2.46 -21.11
CA TRP A 209 -8.91 2.73 -22.15
C TRP A 209 -8.88 4.22 -22.51
N ASP A 210 -8.62 4.51 -23.79
CA ASP A 210 -8.63 5.85 -24.35
C ASP A 210 -10.07 6.26 -24.69
N GLY A 211 -10.59 7.27 -24.01
CA GLY A 211 -11.96 7.73 -24.17
C GLY A 211 -12.21 8.53 -25.46
N GLU A 212 -11.16 8.95 -26.16
CA GLU A 212 -11.28 9.64 -27.45
C GLU A 212 -11.20 8.64 -28.62
N THR A 213 -10.21 7.76 -28.62
CA THR A 213 -10.04 6.76 -29.70
C THR A 213 -10.90 5.50 -29.51
N ASN A 214 -11.48 5.30 -28.32
CA ASN A 214 -12.12 4.06 -27.87
C ASN A 214 -11.21 2.83 -27.89
N GLU A 215 -9.88 3.01 -27.90
CA GLU A 215 -8.92 1.92 -27.89
C GLU A 215 -8.60 1.47 -26.46
N ALA A 216 -8.57 0.15 -26.25
CA ALA A 216 -8.10 -0.45 -25.01
C ALA A 216 -6.70 -1.04 -25.20
N MET A 217 -5.79 -0.71 -24.29
CA MET A 217 -4.46 -1.30 -24.20
C MET A 217 -4.36 -2.12 -22.92
N THR A 218 -4.01 -3.40 -23.06
CA THR A 218 -3.74 -4.27 -21.92
C THR A 218 -2.26 -4.21 -21.57
N SER A 219 -1.97 -4.07 -20.29
CA SER A 219 -0.61 -4.05 -19.73
C SER A 219 -0.52 -5.12 -18.63
N ALA A 220 0.67 -5.66 -18.44
CA ALA A 220 0.93 -6.62 -17.38
C ALA A 220 2.36 -6.43 -16.88
N TYR A 221 2.54 -6.68 -15.59
CA TYR A 221 3.81 -6.51 -14.89
C TYR A 221 4.31 -7.86 -14.39
N GLU A 222 5.61 -8.06 -14.47
CA GLU A 222 6.33 -9.02 -13.66
C GLU A 222 6.15 -8.67 -12.18
N PRO A 223 6.27 -9.66 -11.27
CA PRO A 223 6.12 -9.43 -9.83
C PRO A 223 6.95 -8.26 -9.31
N TYR A 224 8.20 -8.12 -9.75
CA TYR A 224 9.09 -7.02 -9.32
C TYR A 224 8.90 -5.71 -10.12
N GLY A 225 7.85 -5.58 -10.92
CA GLY A 225 7.44 -4.31 -11.50
C GLY A 225 8.02 -3.95 -12.87
N GLN A 226 8.69 -4.89 -13.55
CA GLN A 226 8.95 -4.73 -14.98
C GLN A 226 7.68 -5.02 -15.78
N PRO A 227 7.21 -4.15 -16.69
CA PRO A 227 6.12 -4.47 -17.58
C PRO A 227 6.59 -5.47 -18.64
N PHE A 228 5.74 -6.43 -19.00
CA PHE A 228 5.99 -7.39 -20.08
C PHE A 228 6.06 -6.75 -21.47
N ILE A 229 5.51 -5.54 -21.62
CA ILE A 229 5.50 -4.77 -22.86
C ILE A 229 5.91 -3.34 -22.51
N ALA A 230 7.03 -2.86 -23.07
CA ALA A 230 7.60 -1.56 -22.73
C ALA A 230 6.65 -0.37 -23.02
N GLU A 231 5.81 -0.48 -24.04
CA GLU A 231 4.83 0.53 -24.45
C GLU A 231 3.73 0.77 -23.40
N ALA A 232 3.58 -0.13 -22.43
CA ALA A 232 2.66 0.01 -21.30
C ALA A 232 2.99 1.22 -20.39
N ARG A 233 4.24 1.70 -20.40
CA ARG A 233 4.72 2.73 -19.46
C ARG A 233 4.28 4.16 -19.77
N HIS A 234 3.65 4.42 -20.93
CA HIS A 234 3.68 5.76 -21.52
C HIS A 234 2.34 6.50 -21.67
N LYS A 235 1.24 6.01 -21.10
CA LYS A 235 -0.07 6.72 -21.13
C LYS A 235 -0.39 7.53 -19.87
N GLY A 236 0.63 8.11 -19.22
CA GLY A 236 0.47 8.96 -18.04
C GLY A 236 -0.11 8.25 -16.81
N ALA A 237 -0.20 6.91 -16.83
CA ALA A 237 -0.63 6.11 -15.69
C ALA A 237 0.51 6.07 -14.65
N HIS A 238 0.21 6.35 -13.39
CA HIS A 238 1.03 5.79 -12.31
C HIS A 238 1.03 4.27 -12.49
N GLY A 239 2.23 3.70 -12.62
CA GLY A 239 2.46 2.37 -13.16
C GLY A 239 2.44 1.30 -12.09
N PHE A 240 3.56 0.61 -11.89
CA PHE A 240 3.70 -0.44 -10.88
C PHE A 240 3.18 0.02 -9.51
N THR A 241 2.22 -0.75 -8.98
CA THR A 241 1.50 -0.55 -7.72
C THR A 241 0.93 0.87 -7.50
N GLY A 242 0.77 1.64 -8.58
CA GLY A 242 0.28 3.02 -8.54
C GLY A 242 1.33 4.07 -8.18
N HIS A 243 2.63 3.76 -8.27
CA HIS A 243 3.71 4.73 -8.10
C HIS A 243 4.12 5.43 -9.40
N ASP A 244 4.93 6.47 -9.26
CA ASP A 244 5.41 7.28 -10.36
C ASP A 244 6.58 6.56 -11.05
N GLU A 245 6.39 6.12 -12.29
CA GLU A 245 7.48 5.58 -13.10
C GLU A 245 8.16 6.73 -13.84
N ASP A 246 9.44 6.95 -13.57
CA ASP A 246 10.20 7.96 -14.28
C ASP A 246 10.73 7.41 -15.61
N PRO A 247 10.96 8.27 -16.62
CA PRO A 247 11.53 7.85 -17.91
C PRO A 247 12.89 7.14 -17.82
N ASN A 248 13.61 7.32 -16.71
CA ASN A 248 14.86 6.61 -16.44
C ASN A 248 14.65 5.11 -16.12
N GLY A 249 13.42 4.66 -15.88
CA GLY A 249 13.06 3.27 -15.58
C GLY A 249 13.01 2.92 -14.09
N LEU A 250 13.39 3.83 -13.21
CA LEU A 250 13.19 3.74 -11.76
C LEU A 250 11.79 4.24 -11.38
N ILE A 251 11.32 3.75 -10.23
CA ILE A 251 9.99 4.02 -9.72
C ILE A 251 10.12 4.85 -8.45
N TYR A 252 9.55 6.05 -8.44
CA TYR A 252 9.54 6.92 -7.27
C TYR A 252 8.44 6.47 -6.31
N MET A 253 8.84 5.83 -5.22
CA MET A 253 7.97 5.34 -4.15
C MET A 253 8.01 6.29 -2.94
N LYS A 254 7.97 7.61 -3.15
CA LYS A 254 8.03 8.64 -2.11
C LYS A 254 9.36 8.70 -1.34
N ALA A 255 9.56 7.87 -0.32
CA ALA A 255 10.76 7.94 0.50
C ALA A 255 12.01 7.39 -0.20
N ARG A 256 11.83 6.45 -1.13
CA ARG A 256 12.92 5.80 -1.88
C ARG A 256 12.58 5.68 -3.36
N PHE A 257 13.62 5.57 -4.18
CA PHE A 257 13.50 5.08 -5.56
C PHE A 257 13.67 3.56 -5.57
N TYR A 258 12.84 2.89 -6.34
CA TYR A 258 12.87 1.46 -6.55
C TYR A 258 13.33 1.14 -7.96
N ASP A 259 14.28 0.20 -8.08
CA ASP A 259 14.75 -0.33 -9.36
C ASP A 259 14.02 -1.65 -9.67
N PRO A 260 13.05 -1.68 -10.60
CA PRO A 260 12.33 -2.90 -10.97
C PRO A 260 13.23 -3.90 -11.73
N VAL A 261 14.36 -3.43 -12.28
CA VAL A 261 15.36 -4.29 -12.89
C VAL A 261 16.14 -5.05 -11.82
N ALA A 262 16.60 -4.38 -10.77
CA ALA A 262 17.33 -5.03 -9.68
C ALA A 262 16.41 -5.73 -8.66
N GLY A 263 15.14 -5.33 -8.57
CA GLY A 263 14.20 -5.84 -7.57
C GLY A 263 14.45 -5.27 -6.16
N CYS A 264 15.10 -4.10 -6.05
CA CYS A 264 15.45 -3.49 -4.78
C CYS A 264 15.37 -1.96 -4.81
N PHE A 265 15.33 -1.35 -3.63
CA PHE A 265 15.45 0.09 -3.48
C PHE A 265 16.88 0.56 -3.74
N THR A 266 17.01 1.83 -4.13
CA THR A 266 18.31 2.50 -4.30
C THR A 266 18.95 2.93 -2.98
N GLN A 267 18.24 2.81 -1.86
CA GLN A 267 18.69 3.25 -0.55
C GLN A 267 18.20 2.29 0.54
N PRO A 268 18.93 2.19 1.67
CA PRO A 268 18.43 1.47 2.84
C PRO A 268 17.12 2.08 3.33
N ASP A 269 16.29 1.25 3.94
CA ASP A 269 15.08 1.69 4.61
C ASP A 269 15.39 2.81 5.63
N PRO A 270 14.73 3.98 5.52
CA PRO A 270 14.88 5.04 6.50
C PRO A 270 14.49 4.63 7.92
N GLY A 271 13.51 3.73 8.08
CA GLY A 271 13.09 3.19 9.37
C GLY A 271 14.16 2.29 10.00
N ARG A 272 14.96 1.62 9.16
CA ARG A 272 15.93 0.59 9.56
C ARG A 272 15.31 -0.49 10.44
N ASP A 273 14.03 -0.76 10.23
CA ASP A 273 13.30 -1.77 10.96
C ASP A 273 13.69 -3.15 10.40
N PHE A 274 14.17 -4.02 11.30
CA PHE A 274 14.45 -5.41 11.00
C PHE A 274 13.98 -6.26 12.18
N ASN A 275 13.43 -7.43 11.86
CA ASN A 275 13.00 -8.43 12.81
C ASN A 275 14.11 -9.47 12.98
N PRO A 276 14.70 -9.61 14.18
CA PRO A 276 15.81 -10.53 14.39
C PRO A 276 15.44 -12.01 14.20
N TYR A 277 14.15 -12.33 14.18
CA TYR A 277 13.62 -13.67 13.94
C TYR A 277 13.21 -13.91 12.47
N GLN A 278 13.32 -12.90 11.60
CA GLN A 278 13.10 -13.02 10.16
C GLN A 278 14.38 -12.59 9.42
N PRO A 279 15.26 -13.53 9.04
CA PRO A 279 16.54 -13.22 8.40
C PRO A 279 16.45 -12.33 7.15
N ASN A 280 15.35 -12.44 6.40
CA ASN A 280 15.09 -11.61 5.21
C ASN A 280 14.78 -10.13 5.53
N SER A 281 14.34 -9.81 6.75
CA SER A 281 14.08 -8.42 7.17
C SER A 281 15.36 -7.60 7.37
N TYR A 282 16.53 -8.27 7.46
CA TYR A 282 17.82 -7.58 7.53
C TYR A 282 18.21 -6.91 6.21
N ASN A 283 17.59 -7.30 5.09
CA ASN A 283 17.79 -6.62 3.82
C ASN A 283 16.95 -5.34 3.75
N LEU A 284 17.56 -4.24 4.19
CA LEU A 284 16.98 -2.90 4.19
C LEU A 284 16.69 -2.33 2.78
N TYR A 285 17.04 -3.03 1.70
CA TYR A 285 16.81 -2.62 0.32
C TYR A 285 15.73 -3.48 -0.34
N SER A 286 15.26 -4.53 0.33
CA SER A 286 14.24 -5.41 -0.23
C SER A 286 12.93 -4.66 -0.41
N TYR A 287 12.24 -4.95 -1.51
CA TYR A 287 10.87 -4.51 -1.70
C TYR A 287 9.94 -5.57 -1.13
N THR A 288 9.11 -5.20 -0.14
CA THR A 288 8.07 -6.08 0.44
C THR A 288 8.59 -7.42 0.97
N HIS A 289 9.80 -7.46 1.56
CA HIS A 289 10.46 -8.69 2.03
C HIS A 289 10.60 -9.77 0.95
N GLN A 290 10.78 -9.36 -0.30
CA GLN A 290 10.83 -10.24 -1.47
C GLN A 290 9.51 -10.96 -1.78
N ASN A 291 8.37 -10.39 -1.35
CA ASN A 291 7.03 -10.89 -1.65
C ASN A 291 6.15 -9.88 -2.43
N PRO A 292 6.59 -9.45 -3.62
CA PRO A 292 5.92 -8.37 -4.36
C PRO A 292 4.59 -8.78 -4.98
N ALA A 293 4.30 -10.09 -5.06
CA ALA A 293 3.02 -10.59 -5.57
C ALA A 293 1.88 -10.43 -4.53
N ASN A 294 2.21 -10.35 -3.24
CA ASN A 294 1.22 -10.29 -2.17
C ASN A 294 1.12 -8.93 -1.48
N ALA A 295 2.16 -8.11 -1.55
CA ALA A 295 2.29 -6.88 -0.80
C ALA A 295 2.66 -5.67 -1.68
N VAL A 296 2.40 -4.49 -1.14
CA VAL A 296 2.72 -3.20 -1.74
C VAL A 296 3.36 -2.34 -0.67
N ASP A 297 4.48 -1.67 -0.98
CA ASP A 297 5.06 -0.62 -0.13
C ASP A 297 4.46 0.75 -0.57
N PRO A 298 3.53 1.35 0.19
CA PRO A 298 2.78 2.52 -0.27
C PRO A 298 3.57 3.84 -0.25
N ASP A 299 4.67 3.91 0.49
CA ASP A 299 5.42 5.15 0.71
C ASP A 299 6.94 5.00 0.72
N GLY A 300 7.44 3.81 0.36
CA GLY A 300 8.85 3.52 0.31
C GLY A 300 9.50 3.58 1.69
N GLN A 301 8.71 3.56 2.75
CA GLN A 301 9.14 3.34 4.13
C GLN A 301 8.59 1.97 4.48
N ALA A 302 9.35 1.08 5.11
CA ALA A 302 8.75 -0.14 5.64
C ALA A 302 7.79 0.20 6.79
N LEU A 303 6.60 0.72 6.47
CA LEU A 303 5.48 0.77 7.39
C LEU A 303 4.76 -0.58 7.33
N GLU A 304 5.47 -1.52 7.95
CA GLU A 304 5.06 -2.80 8.51
C GLU A 304 3.73 -2.66 9.27
N THR A 305 2.59 -2.84 8.59
CA THR A 305 1.32 -2.90 9.32
C THR A 305 0.38 -3.94 8.76
N VAL A 306 0.33 -4.11 7.44
CA VAL A 306 -0.50 -5.16 6.83
C VAL A 306 0.21 -6.51 6.86
N TRP A 307 1.54 -6.52 6.68
CA TRP A 307 2.33 -7.75 6.69
C TRP A 307 2.53 -8.32 8.10
N ASP A 308 2.81 -7.48 9.10
CA ASP A 308 2.86 -7.88 10.52
C ASP A 308 1.57 -8.55 11.00
N VAL A 309 0.39 -8.03 10.60
CA VAL A 309 -0.90 -8.61 11.00
C VAL A 309 -1.18 -9.93 10.26
N ALA A 310 -0.78 -10.04 9.00
CA ALA A 310 -0.88 -11.28 8.23
C ALA A 310 0.06 -12.38 8.78
N ASN A 311 1.28 -12.02 9.19
CA ASN A 311 2.24 -12.91 9.83
C ASN A 311 1.76 -13.43 11.18
N ILE A 312 1.06 -12.62 11.98
CA ILE A 312 0.41 -13.14 13.21
C ILE A 312 -0.56 -14.27 12.86
N GLY A 313 -1.31 -14.17 11.76
CA GLY A 313 -2.23 -15.22 11.31
C GLY A 313 -1.49 -16.48 10.85
N ILE A 314 -0.46 -16.34 10.02
CA ILE A 314 0.35 -17.44 9.48
C ILE A 314 1.15 -18.13 10.60
N GLY A 315 1.79 -17.36 11.47
CA GLY A 315 2.57 -17.86 12.61
C GLY A 315 1.70 -18.57 13.64
N VAL A 316 0.46 -18.12 13.89
CA VAL A 316 -0.50 -18.86 14.73
C VAL A 316 -0.90 -20.20 14.10
N ALA A 317 -1.09 -20.24 12.78
CA ALA A 317 -1.44 -21.47 12.07
C ALA A 317 -0.27 -22.48 12.08
N SER A 318 0.95 -22.01 11.81
CA SER A 318 2.18 -22.82 11.89
C SER A 318 2.41 -23.35 13.30
N PHE A 319 2.25 -22.49 14.32
CA PHE A 319 2.33 -22.89 15.73
C PHE A 319 1.36 -24.03 16.07
N VAL A 320 0.09 -23.90 15.69
CA VAL A 320 -0.93 -24.93 15.96
C VAL A 320 -0.62 -26.23 15.22
N HIS A 321 -0.12 -26.15 13.99
CA HIS A 321 0.28 -27.30 13.20
C HIS A 321 1.48 -28.05 13.84
N ASN A 322 2.60 -27.36 14.08
CA ASN A 322 3.81 -27.94 14.67
C ASN A 322 3.59 -28.47 16.09
N ALA A 323 2.78 -27.78 16.91
CA ALA A 323 2.42 -28.25 18.25
C ALA A 323 1.55 -29.53 18.25
N ARG A 324 0.78 -29.76 17.18
CA ARG A 324 -0.05 -30.98 17.02
C ARG A 324 0.76 -32.17 16.56
N GLU A 325 1.68 -31.94 15.62
CA GLU A 325 2.58 -32.98 15.12
C GLU A 325 3.63 -33.41 16.16
N GLY A 326 3.73 -32.68 17.26
CA GLY A 326 4.67 -32.97 18.35
C GLY A 326 6.06 -32.38 18.09
N ASN A 327 6.22 -31.54 17.06
CA ASN A 327 7.43 -30.80 16.73
C ASN A 327 7.53 -29.56 17.63
N TRP A 328 7.80 -29.80 18.92
CA TRP A 328 7.76 -28.76 19.95
C TRP A 328 8.88 -27.73 19.83
N LEU A 329 10.02 -28.07 19.21
CA LEU A 329 11.09 -27.12 18.93
C LEU A 329 10.61 -26.06 17.92
N ASP A 330 10.04 -26.49 16.80
CA ASP A 330 9.53 -25.60 15.76
C ASP A 330 8.31 -24.80 16.22
N ALA A 331 7.41 -25.43 17.01
CA ALA A 331 6.32 -24.71 17.66
C ALA A 331 6.81 -23.62 18.64
N THR A 332 7.97 -23.80 19.27
CA THR A 332 8.54 -22.76 20.15
C THR A 332 9.08 -21.59 19.34
N ILE A 333 9.69 -21.86 18.18
CA ILE A 333 10.19 -20.84 17.25
C ILE A 333 9.01 -20.02 16.69
N ASP A 334 7.95 -20.69 16.22
CA ASP A 334 6.74 -20.03 15.71
C ASP A 334 6.07 -19.14 16.77
N ALA A 335 6.02 -19.61 18.02
CA ALA A 335 5.47 -18.83 19.13
C ALA A 335 6.28 -17.55 19.40
N GLY A 336 7.60 -17.62 19.24
CA GLY A 336 8.50 -16.45 19.32
C GLY A 336 8.26 -15.46 18.18
N GLY A 337 8.10 -15.95 16.94
CA GLY A 337 7.77 -15.11 15.77
C GLY A 337 6.48 -14.32 15.98
N VAL A 338 5.39 -14.98 16.39
CA VAL A 338 4.08 -14.34 16.65
C VAL A 338 4.16 -13.28 17.75
N VAL A 339 5.00 -13.47 18.78
CA VAL A 339 5.21 -12.47 19.85
C VAL A 339 5.82 -11.20 19.27
N VAL A 340 6.80 -11.35 18.41
CA VAL A 340 7.52 -10.22 17.81
C VAL A 340 6.61 -9.47 16.85
N ASP A 341 5.90 -10.19 15.98
CA ASP A 341 4.94 -9.59 15.04
C ASP A 341 3.79 -8.90 15.79
N THR A 342 3.36 -9.46 16.93
CA THR A 342 2.36 -8.86 17.81
C THR A 342 2.84 -7.55 18.45
N LEU A 343 4.13 -7.45 18.78
CA LEU A 343 4.74 -6.26 19.37
C LEU A 343 5.05 -5.20 18.29
N ALA A 344 5.50 -5.62 17.11
CA ALA A 344 5.74 -4.77 15.94
C ALA A 344 4.43 -4.18 15.40
N ALA A 345 3.36 -4.98 15.36
CA ALA A 345 2.02 -4.50 15.07
C ALA A 345 1.50 -3.50 16.12
N ALA A 346 2.13 -3.33 17.28
CA ALA A 346 1.68 -2.46 18.38
C ALA A 346 2.39 -1.10 18.44
N VAL A 347 2.77 -0.51 17.30
CA VAL A 347 3.47 0.79 17.23
C VAL A 347 2.50 2.00 17.28
N PRO A 348 2.77 3.03 18.09
CA PRO A 348 1.99 4.27 18.12
C PRO A 348 2.40 5.22 16.98
N VAL A 349 1.66 5.24 15.87
CA VAL A 349 1.84 6.23 14.80
C VAL A 349 0.98 7.47 15.09
N VAL A 350 1.54 8.59 15.58
CA VAL A 350 0.94 9.94 15.38
C VAL A 350 1.96 11.09 15.61
N PRO A 351 1.96 12.14 14.77
CA PRO A 351 1.80 13.51 15.30
C PRO A 351 0.65 14.23 14.54
N GLY A 352 -0.46 14.67 15.14
CA GLY A 352 -0.76 14.89 16.56
C GLY A 352 -2.16 14.46 17.03
N GLY A 353 -2.25 14.25 18.35
CA GLY A 353 -3.43 14.65 19.11
C GLY A 353 -4.58 13.65 19.32
N ALA A 354 -4.35 12.33 19.33
CA ALA A 354 -5.06 11.33 20.17
C ALA A 354 -4.59 9.93 19.75
N GLY A 355 -4.01 9.17 20.69
CA GLY A 355 -3.32 7.91 20.40
C GLY A 355 -4.20 6.82 19.78
N THR A 356 -3.65 6.11 18.82
CA THR A 356 -4.23 4.87 18.28
C THR A 356 -3.22 3.75 18.41
N ALA A 357 -3.63 2.69 19.11
CA ALA A 357 -2.97 1.40 19.16
C ALA A 357 -3.72 0.42 18.26
N ILE A 358 -3.00 -0.33 17.44
CA ILE A 358 -3.54 -1.46 16.70
C ILE A 358 -3.94 -2.54 17.70
N LYS A 359 -5.16 -3.10 17.54
CA LYS A 359 -5.66 -4.17 18.42
C LYS A 359 -5.15 -5.52 17.94
N VAL A 360 -4.09 -6.02 18.58
CA VAL A 360 -3.61 -7.41 18.48
C VAL A 360 -4.77 -8.42 18.59
N SER A 361 -4.78 -9.42 17.71
CA SER A 361 -5.79 -10.49 17.69
C SER A 361 -5.80 -11.30 19.00
N ARG A 362 -6.96 -11.87 19.36
CA ARG A 362 -7.08 -12.70 20.57
C ARG A 362 -6.17 -13.93 20.50
N ALA A 363 -6.03 -14.52 19.31
CA ALA A 363 -5.14 -15.63 19.03
C ALA A 363 -3.66 -15.26 19.27
N GLY A 364 -3.19 -14.12 18.73
CA GLY A 364 -1.83 -13.63 18.98
C GLY A 364 -1.53 -13.41 20.47
N LYS A 365 -2.48 -12.85 21.23
CA LYS A 365 -2.34 -12.70 22.70
C LYS A 365 -2.25 -14.04 23.44
N MET A 366 -2.96 -15.07 22.99
CA MET A 366 -2.91 -16.39 23.60
C MET A 366 -1.55 -17.07 23.34
N VAL A 367 -1.00 -16.93 22.13
CA VAL A 367 0.36 -17.42 21.80
C VAL A 367 1.42 -16.67 22.60
N VAL A 368 1.32 -15.34 22.74
CA VAL A 368 2.24 -14.55 23.57
C VAL A 368 2.26 -14.99 25.03
N ASN A 369 1.08 -15.24 25.60
CA ASN A 369 0.97 -15.72 26.98
C ASN A 369 1.47 -17.15 27.15
N ALA A 370 1.40 -17.97 26.09
CA ALA A 370 1.97 -19.31 26.09
C ALA A 370 3.50 -19.23 26.03
N ALA A 371 4.08 -18.48 25.09
CA ALA A 371 5.52 -18.31 24.93
C ALA A 371 6.19 -17.74 26.20
N THR A 372 5.56 -16.73 26.83
CA THR A 372 6.09 -16.12 28.06
C THR A 372 6.01 -17.00 29.31
N LYS A 373 5.28 -18.13 29.25
CA LYS A 373 5.09 -19.07 30.36
C LYS A 373 5.54 -20.49 30.03
N ALA A 374 6.08 -20.73 28.84
CA ALA A 374 6.33 -22.07 28.32
C ALA A 374 7.74 -22.55 28.66
N ASP A 375 7.84 -23.32 29.75
CA ASP A 375 9.03 -24.14 30.01
C ASP A 375 8.81 -25.63 29.67
N LYS A 376 7.62 -26.03 29.17
CA LYS A 376 7.26 -27.44 28.94
C LYS A 376 6.34 -27.64 27.73
N ALA A 377 6.60 -28.67 26.93
CA ALA A 377 5.83 -29.04 25.72
C ALA A 377 4.31 -29.19 25.96
N ASN A 378 3.89 -29.55 27.17
CA ASN A 378 2.47 -29.68 27.54
C ASN A 378 1.72 -28.34 27.52
N ASP A 379 2.39 -27.22 27.77
CA ASP A 379 1.75 -25.90 27.83
C ASP A 379 1.54 -25.31 26.43
N LEU A 380 2.47 -25.55 25.51
CA LEU A 380 2.29 -25.23 24.08
C LEU A 380 1.13 -26.04 23.47
N ARG A 381 1.01 -27.34 23.83
CA ARG A 381 -0.08 -28.20 23.37
C ARG A 381 -1.45 -27.74 23.86
N LYS A 382 -1.57 -27.30 25.12
CA LYS A 382 -2.81 -26.72 25.66
C LYS A 382 -3.19 -25.42 24.96
N ALA A 383 -2.21 -24.57 24.66
CA ALA A 383 -2.42 -23.33 23.92
C ALA A 383 -2.94 -23.61 22.51
N ALA A 384 -2.33 -24.54 21.77
CA ALA A 384 -2.76 -24.95 20.44
C ALA A 384 -4.21 -25.50 20.43
N ASN A 385 -4.58 -26.33 21.42
CA ASN A 385 -5.95 -26.85 21.54
C ASN A 385 -6.98 -25.76 21.86
N THR A 386 -6.58 -24.70 22.57
CA THR A 386 -7.46 -23.57 22.90
C THR A 386 -7.73 -22.71 21.66
N LEU A 387 -6.71 -22.50 20.83
CA LEU A 387 -6.78 -21.72 19.58
C LEU A 387 -7.71 -22.37 18.54
N ASP A 388 -7.67 -23.70 18.42
CA ASP A 388 -8.49 -24.45 17.46
C ASP A 388 -9.99 -24.40 17.78
N ASN A 389 -10.32 -24.53 19.07
CA ASN A 389 -11.72 -24.47 19.56
C ASN A 389 -12.34 -23.07 19.48
N ALA A 390 -11.51 -22.03 19.34
CA ALA A 390 -11.99 -20.65 19.31
C ALA A 390 -12.50 -20.20 17.91
N GLY A 391 -12.27 -20.97 16.84
CA GLY A 391 -12.61 -20.58 15.48
C GLY A 391 -11.91 -19.29 15.02
N ASP A 392 -10.78 -18.95 15.66
CA ASP A 392 -10.15 -17.63 15.59
C ASP A 392 -9.01 -17.54 14.55
N THR A 393 -8.53 -18.67 14.01
CA THR A 393 -7.53 -18.71 12.92
C THR A 393 -8.09 -18.09 11.62
N ALA A 394 -9.36 -18.36 11.30
CA ALA A 394 -10.04 -17.73 10.15
C ALA A 394 -10.31 -16.23 10.37
N LYS A 395 -10.58 -15.81 11.62
CA LYS A 395 -10.82 -14.40 11.97
C LYS A 395 -9.57 -13.54 12.00
N ALA A 396 -8.38 -14.14 12.12
CA ALA A 396 -7.11 -13.43 11.99
C ALA A 396 -6.87 -13.01 10.52
N LEU A 397 -7.25 -13.86 9.57
CA LEU A 397 -7.22 -13.59 8.13
C LEU A 397 -8.29 -12.54 7.71
N ASP A 398 -9.51 -12.61 8.25
CA ASP A 398 -10.56 -11.60 7.97
C ASP A 398 -10.16 -10.17 8.40
N LYS A 399 -9.32 -10.02 9.44
CA LYS A 399 -8.85 -8.71 9.90
C LYS A 399 -7.76 -8.09 9.03
N VAL A 400 -7.13 -8.88 8.15
CA VAL A 400 -6.18 -8.37 7.15
C VAL A 400 -6.92 -7.54 6.10
N ASP A 401 -8.14 -7.95 5.74
CA ASP A 401 -9.04 -7.17 4.86
C ASP A 401 -9.55 -5.89 5.54
N ASP A 402 -9.88 -5.94 6.83
CA ASP A 402 -10.29 -4.76 7.61
C ASP A 402 -9.14 -3.75 7.84
N ALA A 403 -7.91 -4.23 8.02
CA ALA A 403 -6.71 -3.39 8.18
C ALA A 403 -6.30 -2.74 6.85
N ALA A 404 -6.44 -3.44 5.72
CA ALA A 404 -6.32 -2.85 4.38
C ALA A 404 -7.41 -1.79 4.12
N GLY A 405 -8.58 -1.91 4.77
CA GLY A 405 -9.67 -0.93 4.73
C GLY A 405 -9.53 0.28 5.67
N ALA A 406 -8.52 0.33 6.55
CA ALA A 406 -8.39 1.36 7.59
C ALA A 406 -7.79 2.70 7.11
N ALA A 407 -7.54 2.86 5.80
CA ALA A 407 -7.25 4.15 5.20
C ALA A 407 -8.54 5.00 5.09
N LYS A 408 -8.73 5.86 6.11
CA LYS A 408 -9.84 6.81 6.39
C LYS A 408 -10.87 6.29 7.39
N ARG A 409 -10.74 6.75 8.64
CA ARG A 409 -11.95 7.10 9.40
C ARG A 409 -12.53 8.35 8.75
N ALA A 410 -13.49 8.16 7.86
CA ALA A 410 -14.31 9.26 7.39
C ALA A 410 -14.97 9.96 8.62
N GLY A 411 -15.12 11.27 8.57
CA GLY A 411 -15.85 12.03 9.60
C GLY A 411 -15.06 12.96 10.53
N SER A 412 -13.72 12.90 10.52
CA SER A 412 -12.86 13.81 11.30
C SER A 412 -12.87 15.25 10.78
N ALA A 413 -12.40 16.18 11.62
CA ALA A 413 -12.51 17.62 11.42
C ALA A 413 -11.89 18.09 10.08
N GLY A 414 -12.57 19.02 9.41
CA GLY A 414 -12.13 19.62 8.13
C GLY A 414 -12.93 19.21 6.89
N GLY A 415 -14.00 18.41 7.03
CA GLY A 415 -14.89 18.08 5.91
C GLY A 415 -15.92 19.18 5.60
N ASN A 416 -16.62 19.04 4.46
CA ASN A 416 -17.59 20.03 3.94
C ASN A 416 -18.72 20.41 4.93
N ARG A 417 -18.92 19.62 5.99
CA ARG A 417 -19.91 19.85 7.04
C ARG A 417 -19.31 19.85 8.45
N ALA A 418 -18.04 20.22 8.59
CA ALA A 418 -17.37 20.41 9.88
C ALA A 418 -18.18 21.34 10.80
N GLY A 419 -18.38 20.91 12.05
CA GLY A 419 -19.14 21.68 13.04
C GLY A 419 -20.65 21.78 12.77
N LYS A 420 -21.18 21.12 11.72
CA LYS A 420 -22.62 21.12 11.40
C LYS A 420 -23.34 19.92 12.03
N ARG A 421 -24.66 20.06 12.21
CA ARG A 421 -25.54 18.95 12.61
C ARG A 421 -25.75 17.97 11.44
N HIS A 422 -26.03 16.71 11.79
CA HIS A 422 -26.47 15.69 10.83
C HIS A 422 -27.75 16.13 10.11
N THR A 423 -27.90 15.76 8.84
CA THR A 423 -29.18 15.97 8.14
C THR A 423 -30.24 14.98 8.66
N LYS A 424 -31.53 15.32 8.55
CA LYS A 424 -32.60 14.40 8.95
C LYS A 424 -32.56 13.09 8.16
N GLY A 425 -32.27 13.16 6.86
CA GLY A 425 -32.06 12.00 6.00
C GLY A 425 -30.88 11.14 6.46
N ALA A 426 -29.79 11.78 6.93
CA ALA A 426 -28.65 11.05 7.46
C ALA A 426 -29.01 10.23 8.72
N ILE A 427 -29.79 10.80 9.64
CA ILE A 427 -30.22 10.11 10.86
C ILE A 427 -31.15 8.94 10.52
N HIS A 428 -32.03 9.11 9.53
CA HIS A 428 -32.92 8.04 9.06
C HIS A 428 -32.12 6.87 8.48
N GLU A 429 -31.13 7.18 7.65
CA GLU A 429 -30.24 6.20 7.03
C GLU A 429 -29.36 5.48 8.08
N ALA A 430 -28.83 6.20 9.06
CA ALA A 430 -28.11 5.62 10.19
C ALA A 430 -28.97 4.60 10.96
N LYS A 431 -30.24 4.94 11.24
CA LYS A 431 -31.18 4.02 11.90
C LYS A 431 -31.48 2.79 11.05
N LYS A 432 -31.62 2.94 9.73
CA LYS A 432 -31.84 1.83 8.80
C LYS A 432 -30.66 0.85 8.80
N ARG A 433 -29.43 1.37 8.74
CA ARG A 433 -28.20 0.56 8.83
C ARG A 433 -28.06 -0.11 10.18
N ASN A 434 -28.34 0.62 11.26
CA ASN A 434 -28.31 0.08 12.62
C ASN A 434 -29.33 -1.05 12.79
N ALA A 435 -30.56 -0.91 12.26
CA ALA A 435 -31.56 -1.96 12.26
C ALA A 435 -31.14 -3.19 11.44
N ALA A 436 -30.57 -2.98 10.25
CA ALA A 436 -30.07 -4.07 9.40
C ALA A 436 -28.99 -4.90 10.11
N LYS A 437 -28.12 -4.25 10.89
CA LYS A 437 -27.08 -4.91 11.70
C LYS A 437 -27.63 -5.64 12.93
N ASN A 438 -28.86 -5.33 13.36
CA ASN A 438 -29.45 -5.78 14.61
C ASN A 438 -30.79 -6.51 14.39
N ASN A 439 -30.84 -7.37 13.37
CA ASN A 439 -31.98 -8.23 13.05
C ASN A 439 -33.32 -7.48 12.95
N GLY A 440 -33.30 -6.28 12.37
CA GLY A 440 -34.48 -5.43 12.16
C GLY A 440 -34.81 -4.47 13.30
N THR A 441 -34.09 -4.51 14.43
CA THR A 441 -34.33 -3.64 15.60
C THR A 441 -33.27 -2.54 15.71
N VAL A 442 -33.66 -1.30 16.03
CA VAL A 442 -32.68 -0.21 16.21
C VAL A 442 -32.13 -0.26 17.63
N LYS A 443 -30.83 -0.52 17.79
CA LYS A 443 -30.15 -0.60 19.09
C LYS A 443 -29.19 0.55 19.32
N CYS A 444 -29.10 0.99 20.58
CA CYS A 444 -28.13 1.99 21.00
C CYS A 444 -26.72 1.41 20.94
N GLU A 445 -25.82 2.08 20.21
CA GLU A 445 -24.44 1.62 20.04
C GLU A 445 -23.58 1.76 21.30
N ASN A 446 -24.05 2.51 22.30
CA ASN A 446 -23.33 2.67 23.57
C ASN A 446 -23.71 1.62 24.63
N CYS A 447 -25.00 1.25 24.75
CA CYS A 447 -25.48 0.36 25.82
C CYS A 447 -26.20 -0.89 25.31
N GLY A 448 -26.33 -1.06 24.00
CA GLY A 448 -26.93 -2.25 23.36
C GLY A 448 -28.45 -2.38 23.51
N VAL A 449 -29.11 -1.48 24.24
CA VAL A 449 -30.57 -1.55 24.42
C VAL A 449 -31.31 -1.18 23.15
N GLU A 450 -32.44 -1.84 22.90
CA GLU A 450 -33.35 -1.47 21.83
C GLU A 450 -33.94 -0.08 22.09
N THR A 451 -33.95 0.74 21.04
CA THR A 451 -34.39 2.13 21.09
C THR A 451 -35.83 2.28 20.63
N THR A 452 -36.54 3.25 21.20
CA THR A 452 -37.89 3.59 20.77
C THR A 452 -37.88 4.69 19.70
N PRO A 453 -38.86 4.70 18.78
CA PRO A 453 -39.05 5.81 17.85
C PRO A 453 -39.25 7.15 18.57
N ALA A 454 -38.96 8.26 17.86
CA ALA A 454 -39.18 9.59 18.38
C ALA A 454 -40.68 9.93 18.41
N THR A 455 -41.18 10.35 19.57
CA THR A 455 -42.56 10.82 19.73
C THR A 455 -42.66 12.33 19.48
N ARG A 456 -43.79 12.79 18.93
CA ARG A 456 -44.04 14.23 18.71
C ARG A 456 -43.99 14.98 20.05
N ARG A 457 -43.21 16.06 20.14
CA ARG A 457 -43.09 16.86 21.37
C ARG A 457 -44.24 17.86 21.50
N THR A 458 -44.82 17.92 22.69
CA THR A 458 -45.75 18.98 23.14
C THR A 458 -45.06 19.82 24.21
N LYS A 459 -45.48 21.06 24.40
CA LYS A 459 -44.86 21.98 25.37
C LYS A 459 -44.95 21.36 26.78
N GLY A 460 -43.80 21.05 27.38
CA GLY A 460 -43.69 20.42 28.71
C GLY A 460 -43.37 18.92 28.72
N SER A 461 -43.25 18.24 27.57
CA SER A 461 -42.94 16.80 27.54
C SER A 461 -41.43 16.50 27.68
N THR A 462 -41.09 15.48 28.48
CA THR A 462 -39.71 15.00 28.66
C THR A 462 -39.27 14.08 27.52
N VAL A 463 -37.95 14.00 27.27
CA VAL A 463 -37.36 13.07 26.28
C VAL A 463 -37.40 11.67 26.87
N ASN A 464 -37.95 10.69 26.13
CA ASN A 464 -37.86 9.29 26.55
C ASN A 464 -36.38 8.87 26.55
N PRO A 465 -35.81 8.40 27.67
CA PRO A 465 -34.39 8.00 27.73
C PRO A 465 -34.01 6.88 26.75
N ARG A 466 -34.98 6.09 26.27
CA ARG A 466 -34.77 5.05 25.25
C ARG A 466 -34.97 5.53 23.81
N GLU A 467 -35.31 6.80 23.59
CA GLU A 467 -35.49 7.36 22.24
C GLU A 467 -34.18 7.31 21.45
N GLY A 468 -34.19 6.69 20.26
CA GLY A 468 -33.01 6.59 19.40
C GLY A 468 -32.72 7.91 18.67
N GLN A 469 -31.50 8.43 18.84
CA GLN A 469 -31.01 9.69 18.29
C GLN A 469 -29.72 9.46 17.50
N GLY A 470 -29.53 10.22 16.42
CA GLY A 470 -28.26 10.26 15.71
C GLY A 470 -27.31 11.23 16.41
N ASP A 471 -26.18 10.72 16.88
CA ASP A 471 -25.17 11.44 17.62
C ASP A 471 -23.83 11.42 16.87
N HIS A 472 -23.03 12.47 17.08
CA HIS A 472 -21.73 12.58 16.44
C HIS A 472 -20.73 11.61 17.09
N ILE A 473 -20.07 10.77 16.29
CA ILE A 473 -18.94 9.92 16.77
C ILE A 473 -17.81 10.84 17.27
N PHE A 474 -17.38 11.76 16.40
CA PHE A 474 -16.46 12.84 16.68
C PHE A 474 -17.25 14.12 16.98
N PRO A 475 -17.18 14.66 18.21
CA PRO A 475 -18.03 15.74 18.67
C PRO A 475 -18.00 16.97 17.76
N ARG A 476 -19.18 17.56 17.54
CA ARG A 476 -19.33 18.81 16.78
C ARG A 476 -18.46 19.94 17.35
N SER A 477 -18.35 20.01 18.67
CA SER A 477 -17.52 20.97 19.43
C SER A 477 -16.03 20.84 19.14
N LYS A 478 -15.57 19.67 18.68
CA LYS A 478 -14.19 19.40 18.29
C LYS A 478 -13.96 19.47 16.78
N GLY A 479 -14.97 19.90 16.01
CA GLY A 479 -14.89 20.05 14.56
C GLY A 479 -15.48 18.89 13.77
N GLY A 480 -16.15 17.93 14.39
CA GLY A 480 -16.72 16.77 13.71
C GLY A 480 -17.72 17.13 12.61
N ASN A 481 -17.68 16.38 11.51
CA ASN A 481 -18.54 16.63 10.36
C ASN A 481 -19.98 16.18 10.62
N GLY A 482 -20.96 16.98 10.22
CA GLY A 482 -22.35 16.57 10.19
C GLY A 482 -22.64 15.64 9.01
N ALA A 483 -22.89 14.37 9.28
CA ALA A 483 -23.31 13.35 8.30
C ALA A 483 -24.43 13.78 7.31
N THR A 484 -24.38 13.21 6.11
CA THR A 484 -25.39 13.27 5.03
C THR A 484 -25.87 11.85 4.70
N ILE A 485 -26.83 11.69 3.78
CA ILE A 485 -27.27 10.35 3.34
C ILE A 485 -26.09 9.56 2.72
N GLU A 486 -25.24 10.28 1.97
CA GLU A 486 -24.07 9.74 1.27
C GLU A 486 -22.87 9.52 2.21
N ASP A 487 -22.70 10.39 3.22
CA ASP A 487 -21.59 10.33 4.17
C ASP A 487 -22.10 10.13 5.61
N GLN A 488 -22.02 8.88 6.08
CA GLN A 488 -22.47 8.41 7.40
C GLN A 488 -21.32 8.18 8.37
N SER A 489 -20.15 8.70 8.05
CA SER A 489 -18.93 8.31 8.71
C SER A 489 -18.73 8.87 10.12
N ASN A 490 -19.50 9.91 10.48
CA ASN A 490 -19.44 10.57 11.78
C ASN A 490 -20.75 10.48 12.58
N ILE A 491 -21.65 9.53 12.27
CA ILE A 491 -22.95 9.40 12.94
C ILE A 491 -23.15 7.99 13.52
N ASP A 492 -23.51 7.96 14.80
CA ASP A 492 -23.87 6.76 15.57
C ASP A 492 -25.30 6.89 16.10
N ILE A 493 -25.98 5.76 16.36
CA ILE A 493 -27.29 5.75 17.00
C ILE A 493 -27.16 5.53 18.51
N LYS A 494 -27.59 6.54 19.28
CA LYS A 494 -27.63 6.47 20.75
C LYS A 494 -29.03 6.66 21.31
N CYS A 495 -29.34 5.96 22.41
CA CYS A 495 -30.52 6.31 23.19
C CYS A 495 -30.30 7.67 23.88
N ALA A 496 -31.37 8.45 24.04
CA ALA A 496 -31.30 9.78 24.63
C ALA A 496 -30.64 9.79 26.02
N GLY A 497 -30.80 8.74 26.82
CA GLY A 497 -30.13 8.57 28.10
C GLY A 497 -28.60 8.53 27.96
N CYS A 498 -28.09 7.68 27.07
CA CYS A 498 -26.65 7.60 26.78
C CYS A 498 -26.11 8.87 26.13
N ASN A 499 -26.91 9.49 25.26
CA ASN A 499 -26.53 10.73 24.58
C ASN A 499 -26.33 11.88 25.57
N ASN A 500 -27.26 12.03 26.52
CA ASN A 500 -27.18 13.07 27.55
C ASN A 500 -26.01 12.87 28.52
N THR A 501 -25.57 11.62 28.75
CA THR A 501 -24.39 11.32 29.59
C THR A 501 -23.05 11.45 28.87
N LYS A 502 -23.04 11.48 27.53
CA LYS A 502 -21.80 11.45 26.72
C LYS A 502 -21.00 12.75 26.81
N SER A 503 -21.67 13.92 26.83
CA SER A 503 -21.00 15.23 26.71
C SER A 503 -20.03 15.27 25.49
N ASP A 504 -19.02 16.15 25.49
CA ASP A 504 -18.01 16.29 24.40
C ASP A 504 -16.97 15.14 24.37
N LYS A 505 -17.29 13.98 24.95
CA LYS A 505 -16.42 12.81 24.98
C LYS A 505 -16.56 12.03 23.67
N ILE A 506 -15.44 11.66 23.07
CA ILE A 506 -15.39 10.82 21.87
C ILE A 506 -15.78 9.40 22.30
N THR A 507 -16.68 8.72 21.57
CA THR A 507 -16.99 7.31 21.87
C THR A 507 -15.76 6.45 21.57
N GLN A 508 -15.32 5.64 22.54
CA GLN A 508 -14.19 4.70 22.38
C GLN A 508 -14.58 3.44 21.61
#